data_AF-A0A524DCS0-F1
#
_entry.id   AF-A0A524DCS0-F1
#
_cell.length_a   1.000
_cell.length_b   1.000
_cell.length_c   1.000
_cell.angle_alpha   90.00
_cell.angle_beta   90.00
_cell.angle_gamma   90.00
#
_symmetry.space_group_name_H-M   'P 1'
#
loop_
_entity.id
_entity.type
_entity.pdbx_description
1 polymer ?
#
loop_
_entity_poly.entity_id
_entity_poly.type
_entity_poly.pdbx_seq_one_letter_code
_entity_poly.pdbx_strand_id
1 'polypeptide(L)'
;MSVRESLIKHLTAILRESESTLLVVLCDLNGLSIAKIGRKSEVDVNPNQITSLASAAFSVSQENWDDLNIKDQVVSFTFFEKVCLITIRINQTLLTIVHNYVSEWPLDPDSLASSIYYLKQELNKFFGSEAETEEELESFSNKVRNALYLIEMGTEIENLSYTPDDYDPLNPLPAISEILDSMQNEIFIRYGLAGPSGLMLDARDISGENLPISIEAFSANSTVAFQKMKEESQQGSIGDLLCYIAISGNNPEQLYGLITCPSGKLSFSKINKQSNIQEAYFIGLFSLDYGGIPIIGEIRNIIYSILEIIGNDEITDKFIRAAEILTKSKFD
;
A
#
# COMPACT_ATOMS: atom_id res chain seq x y z
N MET A 1 -5.38 35.36 -11.78
CA MET A 1 -5.61 33.90 -11.71
C MET A 1 -6.32 33.64 -10.40
N SER A 2 -7.45 32.92 -10.42
CA SER A 2 -8.07 32.46 -9.17
C SER A 2 -7.16 31.46 -8.47
N VAL A 3 -7.18 31.37 -7.14
CA VAL A 3 -6.30 30.44 -6.40
C VAL A 3 -6.53 28.98 -6.83
N ARG A 4 -7.78 28.66 -7.22
CA ARG A 4 -8.14 27.36 -7.79
C ARG A 4 -7.49 27.09 -9.16
N GLU A 5 -7.37 28.09 -10.03
CA GLU A 5 -6.64 27.96 -11.30
C GLU A 5 -5.15 27.67 -11.06
N SER A 6 -4.58 28.25 -10.01
CA SER A 6 -3.19 28.01 -9.61
C SER A 6 -2.98 26.56 -9.18
N LEU A 7 -3.84 26.03 -8.30
CA LEU A 7 -3.81 24.61 -7.92
C LEU A 7 -3.98 23.69 -9.14
N ILE A 8 -4.94 23.98 -10.03
CA ILE A 8 -5.16 23.19 -11.25
C ILE A 8 -3.92 23.16 -12.15
N LYS A 9 -3.17 24.26 -12.25
CA LYS A 9 -1.91 24.30 -13.01
C LYS A 9 -0.91 23.27 -12.48
N HIS A 10 -0.74 23.19 -11.16
CA HIS A 10 0.17 22.22 -10.53
C HIS A 10 -0.33 20.78 -10.68
N LEU A 11 -1.63 20.52 -10.49
CA LEU A 11 -2.18 19.19 -10.74
C LEU A 11 -2.04 18.77 -12.22
N THR A 12 -2.12 19.74 -13.15
CA THR A 12 -1.95 19.48 -14.59
C THR A 12 -0.51 19.12 -14.92
N ALA A 13 0.49 19.67 -14.23
CA ALA A 13 1.88 19.24 -14.37
C ALA A 13 2.01 17.77 -13.96
N ILE A 14 1.55 17.40 -12.77
CA ILE A 14 1.54 16.01 -12.27
C ILE A 14 0.84 15.05 -13.24
N LEU A 15 -0.32 15.44 -13.77
CA LEU A 15 -1.07 14.62 -14.73
C LEU A 15 -0.27 14.35 -16.02
N ARG A 16 0.56 15.30 -16.45
CA ARG A 16 1.32 15.24 -17.71
C ARG A 16 2.65 14.49 -17.59
N GLU A 17 3.08 14.15 -16.39
CA GLU A 17 4.31 13.39 -16.16
C GLU A 17 4.26 12.00 -16.79
N SER A 18 3.07 11.40 -16.86
CA SER A 18 2.86 10.11 -17.50
C SER A 18 1.53 10.08 -18.23
N GLU A 19 1.50 9.43 -19.40
CA GLU A 19 0.28 9.18 -20.15
C GLU A 19 -0.65 8.18 -19.45
N SER A 20 -0.08 7.35 -18.56
CA SER A 20 -0.76 6.34 -17.74
C SER A 20 -1.37 6.92 -16.46
N THR A 21 -1.08 8.18 -16.11
CA THR A 21 -1.75 8.89 -15.01
C THR A 21 -3.13 9.37 -15.44
N LEU A 22 -4.19 8.80 -14.85
CA LEU A 22 -5.58 8.96 -15.30
C LEU A 22 -6.29 10.15 -14.64
N LEU A 23 -6.06 10.35 -13.34
CA LEU A 23 -6.69 11.37 -12.53
C LEU A 23 -5.71 11.84 -11.46
N VAL A 24 -5.67 13.15 -11.24
CA VAL A 24 -5.02 13.76 -10.08
C VAL A 24 -6.09 14.55 -9.33
N VAL A 25 -6.30 14.22 -8.06
CA VAL A 25 -7.28 14.86 -7.20
C VAL A 25 -6.65 15.33 -5.91
N LEU A 26 -7.04 16.51 -5.48
CA LEU A 26 -6.72 17.07 -4.19
C LEU A 26 -8.00 17.13 -3.36
N CYS A 27 -7.98 16.57 -2.16
CA CYS A 27 -9.07 16.68 -1.18
C CYS A 27 -8.55 17.07 0.20
N ASP A 28 -9.45 17.42 1.10
CA ASP A 28 -9.12 17.51 2.53
C ASP A 28 -8.99 16.10 3.15
N LEU A 29 -8.65 16.05 4.44
CA LEU A 29 -8.53 14.79 5.19
C LEU A 29 -9.85 14.03 5.33
N ASN A 30 -11.01 14.67 5.10
CA ASN A 30 -12.34 14.05 5.16
C ASN A 30 -12.83 13.56 3.79
N GLY A 31 -12.01 13.69 2.74
CA GLY A 31 -12.37 13.29 1.38
C GLY A 31 -13.19 14.32 0.62
N LEU A 32 -13.31 15.56 1.08
CA LEU A 32 -13.97 16.64 0.33
C LEU A 32 -13.05 17.15 -0.78
N SER A 33 -13.48 17.01 -2.03
CA SER A 33 -12.70 17.43 -3.20
C SER A 33 -12.48 18.95 -3.24
N ILE A 34 -11.21 19.36 -3.36
CA ILE A 34 -10.76 20.76 -3.51
C ILE A 34 -10.54 21.09 -4.99
N ALA A 35 -9.71 20.28 -5.66
CA ALA A 35 -9.37 20.43 -7.07
C ALA A 35 -9.13 19.06 -7.71
N LYS A 36 -9.39 18.94 -9.00
CA LYS A 36 -9.12 17.71 -9.76
C LYS A 36 -8.85 18.00 -11.22
N ILE A 37 -8.02 17.17 -11.83
CA ILE A 37 -7.77 17.15 -13.27
C ILE A 37 -7.63 15.68 -13.70
N GLY A 38 -8.23 15.31 -14.81
CA GLY A 38 -8.14 13.94 -15.32
C GLY A 38 -8.17 13.92 -16.83
N ARG A 39 -7.71 12.81 -17.38
CA ARG A 39 -7.78 12.52 -18.81
C ARG A 39 -8.91 11.54 -19.09
N LYS A 40 -9.38 11.50 -20.33
CA LYS A 40 -10.29 10.43 -20.77
C LYS A 40 -9.50 9.13 -20.81
N SER A 41 -10.07 8.07 -20.26
CA SER A 41 -9.44 6.74 -20.25
C SER A 41 -10.52 5.66 -20.35
N GLU A 42 -10.12 4.44 -20.70
CA GLU A 42 -11.01 3.28 -20.72
C GLU A 42 -11.41 2.84 -19.30
N VAL A 43 -10.55 3.12 -18.31
CA VAL A 43 -10.89 2.95 -16.91
C VAL A 43 -11.78 4.11 -16.49
N ASP A 44 -13.03 3.80 -16.16
CA ASP A 44 -13.91 4.78 -15.53
C ASP A 44 -13.41 5.04 -14.11
N VAL A 45 -13.08 6.29 -13.80
CA VAL A 45 -12.53 6.69 -12.49
C VAL A 45 -13.45 7.75 -11.90
N ASN A 46 -14.17 7.39 -10.86
CA ASN A 46 -15.04 8.32 -10.14
C ASN A 46 -14.23 9.13 -9.11
N PRO A 47 -14.04 10.44 -9.27
CA PRO A 47 -13.22 11.23 -8.36
C PRO A 47 -13.73 11.23 -6.92
N ASN A 48 -15.05 11.12 -6.69
CA ASN A 48 -15.60 11.10 -5.34
C ASN A 48 -15.25 9.80 -4.61
N GLN A 49 -15.20 8.68 -5.34
CA GLN A 49 -14.74 7.42 -4.77
C GLN A 49 -13.25 7.51 -4.43
N ILE A 50 -12.44 8.10 -5.32
CA ILE A 50 -11.00 8.26 -5.08
C ILE A 50 -10.73 9.11 -3.85
N THR A 51 -11.46 10.20 -3.62
CA THR A 51 -11.26 11.02 -2.43
C THR A 51 -11.71 10.31 -1.15
N SER A 52 -12.77 9.49 -1.19
CA SER A 52 -13.14 8.61 -0.07
C SER A 52 -12.06 7.58 0.24
N LEU A 53 -11.52 6.90 -0.78
CA LEU A 53 -10.45 5.91 -0.64
C LEU A 53 -9.16 6.54 -0.09
N ALA A 54 -8.79 7.72 -0.58
CA ALA A 54 -7.64 8.47 -0.10
C ALA A 54 -7.75 8.83 1.39
N SER A 55 -8.90 9.36 1.81
CA SER A 55 -9.19 9.66 3.22
C SER A 55 -9.17 8.39 4.08
N ALA A 56 -9.77 7.31 3.58
CA ALA A 56 -9.78 6.02 4.25
C ALA A 56 -8.34 5.55 4.49
N ALA A 57 -7.50 5.49 3.45
CA ALA A 57 -6.11 5.06 3.52
C ALA A 57 -5.32 5.79 4.62
N PHE A 58 -5.36 7.12 4.68
CA PHE A 58 -4.60 7.87 5.69
C PHE A 58 -5.20 7.79 7.10
N SER A 59 -6.53 7.66 7.22
CA SER A 59 -7.18 7.58 8.53
C SER A 59 -6.85 6.31 9.31
N VAL A 60 -6.63 5.20 8.60
CA VAL A 60 -6.57 3.86 9.21
C VAL A 60 -5.16 3.43 9.60
N SER A 61 -4.14 3.84 8.86
CA SER A 61 -2.75 3.52 9.23
C SER A 61 -2.14 4.49 10.23
N GLN A 62 -2.81 5.63 10.50
CA GLN A 62 -2.33 6.62 11.48
C GLN A 62 -2.11 5.99 12.87
N GLU A 63 -3.04 5.14 13.33
CA GLU A 63 -2.95 4.49 14.65
C GLU A 63 -1.71 3.59 14.78
N ASN A 64 -1.41 2.80 13.73
CA ASN A 64 -0.17 2.01 13.69
C ASN A 64 1.09 2.88 13.77
N TRP A 65 1.11 4.02 13.08
CA TRP A 65 2.27 4.92 13.11
C TRP A 65 2.44 5.60 14.47
N ASP A 66 1.34 6.03 15.07
CA ASP A 66 1.32 6.63 16.40
C ASP A 66 1.83 5.62 17.44
N ASP A 67 1.35 4.38 17.42
CA ASP A 67 1.80 3.30 18.31
C ASP A 67 3.27 2.92 18.09
N LEU A 68 3.76 2.97 16.85
CA LEU A 68 5.16 2.76 16.50
C LEU A 68 6.07 3.94 16.89
N ASN A 69 5.51 5.07 17.36
CA ASN A 69 6.22 6.34 17.55
C ASN A 69 6.94 6.83 16.29
N ILE A 70 6.40 6.52 15.12
CA ILE A 70 6.87 7.02 13.82
C ILE A 70 5.95 8.17 13.42
N LYS A 71 6.48 9.27 12.83
CA LYS A 71 5.66 10.45 12.44
C LYS A 71 4.52 10.08 11.47
N ASP A 72 3.69 11.08 11.18
CA ASP A 72 2.65 11.03 10.16
C ASP A 72 3.11 10.37 8.86
N GLN A 73 2.22 9.53 8.34
CA GLN A 73 2.33 8.88 7.04
C GLN A 73 2.70 9.88 5.94
N VAL A 74 3.63 9.47 5.08
CA VAL A 74 4.13 10.29 3.97
C VAL A 74 3.34 10.00 2.70
N VAL A 75 3.30 8.72 2.33
CA VAL A 75 2.69 8.24 1.08
C VAL A 75 1.95 6.93 1.37
N SER A 76 0.85 6.68 0.69
CA SER A 76 0.30 5.34 0.50
C SER A 76 0.22 4.94 -0.96
N PHE A 77 0.35 3.64 -1.20
CA PHE A 77 0.11 2.97 -2.46
C PHE A 77 -1.03 1.98 -2.26
N THR A 78 -2.14 2.19 -2.95
CA THR A 78 -3.29 1.29 -2.93
C THR A 78 -3.47 0.68 -4.31
N PHE A 79 -3.12 -0.60 -4.45
CA PHE A 79 -3.19 -1.32 -5.70
C PHE A 79 -4.57 -1.94 -5.88
N PHE A 80 -5.21 -1.61 -6.99
CA PHE A 80 -6.39 -2.27 -7.53
C PHE A 80 -6.00 -3.06 -8.78
N GLU A 81 -6.92 -3.85 -9.33
CA GLU A 81 -6.65 -4.58 -10.58
C GLU A 81 -6.17 -3.72 -11.74
N LYS A 82 -6.71 -2.51 -11.89
CA LYS A 82 -6.47 -1.67 -13.08
C LYS A 82 -5.57 -0.47 -12.81
N VAL A 83 -5.48 -0.03 -11.55
CA VAL A 83 -4.80 1.22 -11.17
C VAL A 83 -4.16 1.10 -9.80
N CYS A 84 -3.15 1.93 -9.58
CA CYS A 84 -2.59 2.22 -8.27
C CYS A 84 -3.01 3.63 -7.87
N LEU A 85 -3.47 3.79 -6.63
CA LEU A 85 -3.69 5.09 -6.01
C LEU A 85 -2.45 5.45 -5.20
N ILE A 86 -1.76 6.51 -5.61
CA ILE A 86 -0.62 7.07 -4.88
C ILE A 86 -1.13 8.29 -4.15
N THR A 87 -1.27 8.20 -2.83
CA THR A 87 -1.81 9.30 -2.01
C THR A 87 -0.73 9.87 -1.11
N ILE A 88 -0.59 11.20 -1.12
CA ILE A 88 0.46 11.94 -0.45
C ILE A 88 -0.21 12.99 0.43
N ARG A 89 0.10 12.97 1.73
CA ARG A 89 -0.43 13.97 2.66
C ARG A 89 0.41 15.23 2.60
N ILE A 90 -0.23 16.34 2.22
CA ILE A 90 0.37 17.68 2.21
C ILE A 90 -0.43 18.52 3.20
N ASN A 91 0.14 18.71 4.40
CA ASN A 91 -0.52 19.41 5.51
C ASN A 91 -1.88 18.77 5.87
N GLN A 92 -2.98 19.52 5.68
CA GLN A 92 -4.37 19.10 5.90
C GLN A 92 -5.08 18.65 4.61
N THR A 93 -4.30 18.31 3.58
CA THR A 93 -4.83 17.84 2.29
C THR A 93 -4.19 16.53 1.87
N LEU A 94 -4.89 15.82 1.00
CA LEU A 94 -4.44 14.59 0.38
C LEU A 94 -4.39 14.83 -1.13
N LEU A 95 -3.20 14.70 -1.71
CA LEU A 95 -2.98 14.61 -3.14
C LEU A 95 -3.04 13.13 -3.53
N THR A 96 -4.00 12.74 -4.36
CA THR A 96 -4.10 11.37 -4.88
C THR A 96 -3.93 11.35 -6.39
N ILE A 97 -3.00 10.50 -6.83
CA ILE A 97 -2.68 10.24 -8.23
C ILE A 97 -3.20 8.84 -8.55
N VAL A 98 -4.09 8.76 -9.53
CA VAL A 98 -4.62 7.49 -10.05
C VAL A 98 -3.79 7.13 -11.27
N HIS A 99 -3.02 6.05 -11.17
CA HIS A 99 -2.05 5.67 -12.18
C HIS A 99 -2.28 4.25 -12.68
N ASN A 100 -2.29 4.04 -14.00
CA ASN A 100 -2.40 2.71 -14.59
C ASN A 100 -1.05 1.99 -14.60
N TYR A 101 -0.71 1.34 -13.49
CA TYR A 101 0.56 0.63 -13.32
C TYR A 101 0.74 -0.58 -14.26
N VAL A 102 -0.33 -1.05 -14.90
CA VAL A 102 -0.25 -2.14 -15.89
C VAL A 102 0.29 -1.62 -17.23
N SER A 103 0.02 -0.35 -17.54
CA SER A 103 0.50 0.30 -18.77
C SER A 103 1.92 0.82 -18.62
N GLU A 104 2.25 1.35 -17.46
CA GLU A 104 3.54 1.98 -17.19
C GLU A 104 3.80 1.90 -15.69
N TRP A 105 4.98 1.44 -15.31
CA TRP A 105 5.49 1.46 -13.95
C TRP A 105 7.01 1.35 -14.04
N PRO A 106 7.81 2.06 -13.24
CA PRO A 106 7.45 3.04 -12.20
C PRO A 106 7.09 4.45 -12.71
N LEU A 107 6.67 5.36 -11.81
CA LEU A 107 6.59 6.79 -12.10
C LEU A 107 7.96 7.46 -11.92
N ASP A 108 8.19 8.62 -12.56
CA ASP A 108 9.41 9.42 -12.32
C ASP A 108 9.34 10.13 -10.95
N PRO A 109 10.15 9.72 -9.95
CA PRO A 109 10.10 10.29 -8.62
C PRO A 109 10.61 11.73 -8.56
N ASP A 110 11.60 12.07 -9.40
CA ASP A 110 12.25 13.39 -9.39
C ASP A 110 11.29 14.45 -9.94
N SER A 111 10.59 14.13 -11.04
CA SER A 111 9.61 15.05 -11.62
C SER A 111 8.40 15.24 -10.71
N LEU A 112 7.91 14.16 -10.10
CA LEU A 112 6.79 14.23 -9.16
C LEU A 112 7.16 15.04 -7.91
N ALA A 113 8.36 14.85 -7.36
CA ALA A 113 8.84 15.62 -6.21
C ALA A 113 8.94 17.12 -6.51
N SER A 114 9.41 17.51 -7.70
CA SER A 114 9.44 18.91 -8.13
C SER A 114 8.04 19.52 -8.18
N SER A 115 7.06 18.79 -8.74
CA SER A 115 5.66 19.23 -8.76
C SER A 115 5.06 19.38 -7.36
N ILE A 116 5.42 18.47 -6.44
CA ILE A 116 4.95 18.48 -5.05
C ILE A 116 5.51 19.65 -4.26
N TYR A 117 6.78 20.00 -4.46
CA TYR A 117 7.41 21.19 -3.87
C TYR A 117 6.56 22.45 -4.14
N TYR A 118 6.25 22.70 -5.40
CA TYR A 118 5.47 23.88 -5.79
C TYR A 118 4.01 23.79 -5.34
N LEU A 119 3.42 22.59 -5.38
CA LEU A 119 2.06 22.39 -4.90
C LEU A 119 1.94 22.70 -3.40
N LYS A 120 2.88 22.23 -2.57
CA LYS A 120 2.90 22.53 -1.12
C LYS A 120 3.03 24.02 -0.86
N GLN A 121 3.93 24.70 -1.57
CA GLN A 121 4.06 26.16 -1.49
C GLN A 121 2.74 26.87 -1.82
N GLU A 122 2.03 26.42 -2.86
CA GLU A 122 0.77 27.02 -3.28
C GLU A 122 -0.38 26.71 -2.31
N LEU A 123 -0.38 25.51 -1.71
CA LEU A 123 -1.36 25.13 -0.67
C LEU A 123 -1.21 26.00 0.58
N ASN A 124 0.01 26.31 1.02
CA ASN A 124 0.23 27.20 2.15
C ASN A 124 -0.40 28.59 1.89
N LYS A 125 -0.25 29.12 0.67
CA LYS A 125 -0.89 30.37 0.27
C LYS A 125 -2.42 30.24 0.25
N PHE A 126 -2.95 29.13 -0.25
CA PHE A 126 -4.39 28.87 -0.32
C PHE A 126 -5.05 28.87 1.07
N PHE A 127 -4.42 28.22 2.05
CA PHE A 127 -4.95 28.12 3.42
C PHE A 127 -4.55 29.30 4.32
N GLY A 128 -3.76 30.26 3.81
CA GLY A 128 -3.28 31.41 4.60
C GLY A 128 -2.33 31.00 5.74
N SER A 129 -1.64 29.88 5.58
CA SER A 129 -0.63 29.40 6.53
C SER A 129 0.62 30.27 6.49
N GLU A 130 1.43 30.21 7.55
CA GLU A 130 2.75 30.84 7.53
C GLU A 130 3.60 30.27 6.39
N ALA A 131 4.42 31.13 5.78
CA ALA A 131 5.29 30.70 4.70
C ALA A 131 6.37 29.78 5.28
N GLU A 132 6.33 28.51 4.90
CA GLU A 132 7.43 27.58 5.11
C GLU A 132 8.67 28.05 4.35
N THR A 133 9.83 27.79 4.94
CA THR A 133 11.14 28.04 4.35
C THR A 133 11.39 27.13 3.14
N GLU A 134 12.33 27.53 2.27
CA GLU A 134 12.74 26.68 1.14
C GLU A 134 13.26 25.32 1.62
N GLU A 135 14.01 25.30 2.73
CA GLU A 135 14.55 24.09 3.35
C GLU A 135 13.43 23.13 3.81
N GLU A 136 12.35 23.64 4.42
CA GLU A 136 11.20 22.82 4.83
C GLU A 136 10.45 22.23 3.62
N LEU A 137 10.29 23.03 2.56
CA LEU A 137 9.66 22.57 1.32
C LEU A 137 10.51 21.50 0.62
N GLU A 138 11.83 21.71 0.52
CA GLU A 138 12.77 20.76 -0.08
C GLU A 138 12.84 19.46 0.73
N SER A 139 12.90 19.57 2.06
CA SER A 139 12.89 18.42 2.96
C SER A 139 11.64 17.57 2.77
N PHE A 140 10.47 18.20 2.68
CA PHE A 140 9.22 17.50 2.39
C PHE A 140 9.22 16.84 1.01
N SER A 141 9.58 17.57 -0.06
CA SER A 141 9.60 17.00 -1.41
C SER A 141 10.61 15.86 -1.54
N ASN A 142 11.78 15.96 -0.90
CA ASN A 142 12.78 14.91 -0.89
C ASN A 142 12.32 13.66 -0.14
N LYS A 143 11.58 13.84 0.96
CA LYS A 143 10.97 12.72 1.68
C LYS A 143 10.00 11.94 0.80
N VAL A 144 9.17 12.66 0.03
CA VAL A 144 8.22 12.04 -0.92
C VAL A 144 8.96 11.38 -2.09
N ARG A 145 9.96 12.07 -2.66
CA ARG A 145 10.84 11.54 -3.71
C ARG A 145 11.46 10.21 -3.30
N ASN A 146 12.03 10.15 -2.10
CA ASN A 146 12.67 8.95 -1.58
C ASN A 146 11.66 7.84 -1.33
N ALA A 147 10.45 8.14 -0.83
CA ALA A 147 9.40 7.14 -0.65
C ALA A 147 8.96 6.50 -1.98
N LEU A 148 8.75 7.33 -3.01
CA LEU A 148 8.43 6.88 -4.37
C LEU A 148 9.58 6.05 -4.97
N TYR A 149 10.80 6.59 -4.91
CA TYR A 149 11.97 5.91 -5.42
C TYR A 149 12.20 4.56 -4.74
N LEU A 150 12.16 4.50 -3.41
CA LEU A 150 12.48 3.28 -2.66
C LEU A 150 11.44 2.18 -2.87
N ILE A 151 10.14 2.49 -2.96
CA ILE A 151 9.12 1.46 -3.21
C ILE A 151 9.25 0.84 -4.61
N GLU A 152 9.87 1.56 -5.55
CA GLU A 152 10.07 1.17 -6.95
C GLU A 152 11.46 0.55 -7.23
N MET A 153 12.26 0.35 -6.19
CA MET A 153 13.66 -0.10 -6.29
C MET A 153 13.89 -1.45 -5.62
N GLY A 154 15.07 -2.02 -5.90
CA GLY A 154 15.55 -3.28 -5.35
C GLY A 154 15.70 -4.38 -6.41
N THR A 155 16.36 -5.47 -6.04
CA THR A 155 16.58 -6.63 -6.92
C THR A 155 15.36 -7.55 -6.90
N GLU A 156 15.00 -8.12 -8.05
CA GLU A 156 13.94 -9.13 -8.06
C GLU A 156 14.33 -10.34 -7.21
N ILE A 157 13.40 -10.81 -6.40
CA ILE A 157 13.50 -12.10 -5.72
C ILE A 157 12.95 -13.16 -6.66
N GLU A 158 13.74 -14.22 -6.89
CA GLU A 158 13.34 -15.36 -7.70
C GLU A 158 12.01 -15.94 -7.22
N ASN A 159 11.18 -16.40 -8.16
CA ASN A 159 9.91 -17.03 -7.80
C ASN A 159 10.16 -18.43 -7.25
N LEU A 160 10.08 -18.56 -5.93
CA LEU A 160 10.40 -19.77 -5.18
C LEU A 160 9.25 -20.12 -4.23
N SER A 161 9.05 -21.41 -4.02
CA SER A 161 8.19 -21.92 -2.96
C SER A 161 9.05 -22.25 -1.73
N TYR A 162 8.57 -21.85 -0.56
CA TYR A 162 9.12 -22.18 0.75
C TYR A 162 8.45 -23.40 1.39
N THR A 163 7.54 -24.06 0.67
CA THR A 163 6.88 -25.28 1.13
C THR A 163 7.90 -26.39 1.39
N PRO A 164 8.04 -26.91 2.63
CA PRO A 164 8.93 -28.03 2.93
C PRO A 164 8.53 -29.30 2.19
N ASP A 165 9.49 -30.18 1.90
CA ASP A 165 9.20 -31.46 1.22
C ASP A 165 8.36 -32.42 2.10
N ASP A 166 8.51 -32.35 3.43
CA ASP A 166 7.86 -33.22 4.41
C ASP A 166 7.03 -32.38 5.42
N TYR A 167 5.81 -31.97 5.05
CA TYR A 167 4.88 -31.28 5.97
C TYR A 167 3.51 -31.98 6.03
N ASP A 168 2.76 -31.81 7.12
CA ASP A 168 1.42 -32.39 7.28
C ASP A 168 0.32 -31.39 6.87
N PRO A 169 -0.27 -31.51 5.66
CA PRO A 169 -1.31 -30.60 5.20
C PRO A 169 -2.64 -30.80 5.94
N LEU A 170 -2.80 -31.88 6.73
CA LEU A 170 -4.02 -32.13 7.51
C LEU A 170 -4.11 -31.22 8.74
N ASN A 171 -3.01 -30.57 9.12
CA ASN A 171 -3.00 -29.55 10.16
C ASN A 171 -2.53 -28.20 9.58
N PRO A 172 -3.46 -27.36 9.08
CA PRO A 172 -3.11 -26.15 8.35
C PRO A 172 -2.26 -25.14 9.13
N LEU A 173 -2.51 -24.97 10.44
CA LEU A 173 -1.83 -23.93 11.21
C LEU A 173 -0.34 -24.22 11.45
N PRO A 174 0.06 -25.43 11.90
CA PRO A 174 1.48 -25.80 11.97
C PRO A 174 2.18 -25.75 10.61
N ALA A 175 1.52 -26.22 9.54
CA ALA A 175 2.09 -26.20 8.20
C ALA A 175 2.37 -24.76 7.71
N ILE A 176 1.43 -23.85 7.94
CA ILE A 176 1.62 -22.42 7.66
C ILE A 176 2.82 -21.87 8.46
N SER A 177 2.92 -22.20 9.75
CA SER A 177 4.04 -21.75 10.58
C SER A 177 5.38 -22.26 10.06
N GLU A 178 5.48 -23.54 9.69
CA GLU A 178 6.71 -24.14 9.14
C GLU A 178 7.16 -23.46 7.84
N ILE A 179 6.23 -23.14 6.93
CA ILE A 179 6.52 -22.42 5.69
C ILE A 179 7.07 -21.03 6.00
N LEU A 180 6.38 -20.30 6.88
CA LEU A 180 6.77 -18.94 7.19
C LEU A 180 8.07 -18.89 8.01
N ASP A 181 8.41 -19.94 8.76
CA ASP A 181 9.70 -20.09 9.44
C ASP A 181 10.83 -20.51 8.49
N SER A 182 10.49 -20.97 7.28
CA SER A 182 11.44 -21.37 6.22
C SER A 182 11.79 -20.24 5.25
N MET A 183 11.31 -19.02 5.52
CA MET A 183 11.64 -17.84 4.71
C MET A 183 13.15 -17.60 4.68
N GLN A 184 13.67 -17.33 3.49
CA GLN A 184 15.11 -17.18 3.28
C GLN A 184 15.59 -15.73 3.45
N ASN A 185 14.67 -14.76 3.33
CA ASN A 185 14.98 -13.33 3.37
C ASN A 185 14.35 -12.65 4.59
N GLU A 186 15.18 -12.14 5.51
CA GLU A 186 14.75 -11.40 6.70
C GLU A 186 14.40 -9.94 6.36
N ILE A 187 13.38 -9.73 5.52
CA ILE A 187 12.96 -8.39 5.05
C ILE A 187 11.93 -7.74 5.99
N PHE A 188 11.13 -8.55 6.68
CA PHE A 188 10.08 -8.07 7.57
C PHE A 188 10.57 -7.94 9.00
N ILE A 189 10.28 -6.78 9.61
CA ILE A 189 10.45 -6.54 11.04
C ILE A 189 9.37 -7.32 11.81
N ARG A 190 8.15 -7.36 11.25
CA ARG A 190 7.01 -8.10 11.79
C ARG A 190 6.08 -8.48 10.64
N TYR A 191 5.55 -9.69 10.65
CA TYR A 191 4.59 -10.13 9.64
C TYR A 191 3.76 -11.31 10.14
N GLY A 192 2.67 -11.61 9.43
CA GLY A 192 1.87 -12.80 9.69
C GLY A 192 0.59 -12.81 8.87
N LEU A 193 -0.30 -13.71 9.23
CA LEU A 193 -1.60 -13.91 8.61
C LEU A 193 -2.70 -13.56 9.59
N ALA A 194 -3.68 -12.78 9.14
CA ALA A 194 -4.83 -12.39 9.95
C ALA A 194 -6.13 -12.69 9.20
N GLY A 195 -7.17 -13.04 9.95
CA GLY A 195 -8.53 -13.07 9.42
C GLY A 195 -9.14 -11.66 9.38
N PRO A 196 -10.35 -11.46 8.81
CA PRO A 196 -10.97 -10.14 8.67
C PRO A 196 -11.25 -9.41 9.99
N SER A 197 -11.29 -10.14 11.11
CA SER A 197 -11.45 -9.58 12.45
C SER A 197 -10.15 -9.06 13.06
N GLY A 198 -9.01 -9.18 12.37
CA GLY A 198 -7.70 -8.85 12.91
C GLY A 198 -7.14 -9.87 13.90
N LEU A 199 -7.75 -11.05 13.97
CA LEU A 199 -7.21 -12.15 14.76
C LEU A 199 -6.16 -12.88 13.93
N MET A 200 -4.98 -13.05 14.52
CA MET A 200 -3.89 -13.82 13.92
C MET A 200 -4.33 -15.26 13.65
N LEU A 201 -4.08 -15.73 12.43
CA LEU A 201 -4.30 -17.11 12.00
C LEU A 201 -3.06 -17.94 12.30
N ASP A 202 -1.87 -17.39 12.06
CA ASP A 202 -0.62 -17.97 12.51
C ASP A 202 -0.34 -17.51 13.95
N ALA A 203 -0.22 -18.45 14.88
CA ALA A 203 -0.02 -18.18 16.30
C ALA A 203 1.41 -17.74 16.62
N ARG A 204 2.04 -16.97 15.73
CA ARG A 204 3.47 -16.65 15.77
C ARG A 204 3.69 -15.28 16.42
N ASP A 205 4.59 -15.26 17.40
CA ASP A 205 5.16 -14.05 18.00
C ASP A 205 6.62 -13.95 17.54
N ILE A 206 6.83 -13.68 16.24
CA ILE A 206 8.17 -13.62 15.63
C ILE A 206 8.70 -12.19 15.65
N SER A 207 8.58 -11.50 16.78
CA SER A 207 9.35 -10.27 16.95
C SER A 207 10.65 -10.59 17.67
N GLY A 208 11.75 -10.64 16.91
CA GLY A 208 13.09 -10.52 17.48
C GLY A 208 13.36 -9.13 18.07
N GLU A 209 12.54 -8.13 17.70
CA GLU A 209 12.62 -6.76 18.17
C GLU A 209 11.43 -6.38 19.07
N ASN A 210 11.72 -5.79 20.24
CA ASN A 210 10.71 -5.18 21.10
C ASN A 210 10.18 -3.89 20.46
N LEU A 211 9.16 -4.02 19.61
CA LEU A 211 8.40 -2.88 19.09
C LEU A 211 7.42 -2.34 20.14
N PRO A 212 7.15 -1.02 20.16
CA PRO A 212 6.22 -0.39 21.12
C PRO A 212 4.73 -0.72 20.87
N ILE A 213 4.42 -1.51 19.83
CA ILE A 213 3.08 -1.99 19.50
C ILE A 213 3.01 -3.52 19.68
N SER A 214 1.91 -4.03 20.25
CA SER A 214 1.70 -5.50 20.35
C SER A 214 1.39 -6.12 18.99
N ILE A 215 1.57 -7.43 18.84
CA ILE A 215 1.23 -8.14 17.60
C ILE A 215 -0.28 -8.07 17.31
N GLU A 216 -1.10 -8.13 18.35
CA GLU A 216 -2.57 -8.07 18.24
C GLU A 216 -3.03 -6.68 17.80
N ALA A 217 -2.47 -5.61 18.38
CA ALA A 217 -2.80 -4.24 18.00
C ALA A 217 -2.40 -3.97 16.55
N PHE A 218 -1.18 -4.35 16.17
CA PHE A 218 -0.69 -4.27 14.80
C PHE A 218 -1.60 -5.01 13.81
N SER A 219 -2.01 -6.24 14.16
CA SER A 219 -2.85 -7.09 13.31
C SER A 219 -4.27 -6.54 13.15
N ALA A 220 -4.87 -6.10 14.26
CA ALA A 220 -6.19 -5.47 14.25
C ALA A 220 -6.21 -4.23 13.37
N ASN A 221 -5.26 -3.31 13.60
CA ASN A 221 -5.21 -2.03 12.89
C ASN A 221 -4.94 -2.20 11.39
N SER A 222 -3.99 -3.08 11.03
CA SER A 222 -3.65 -3.37 9.62
C SER A 222 -4.82 -4.02 8.88
N THR A 223 -5.57 -4.89 9.54
CA THR A 223 -6.74 -5.55 8.95
C THR A 223 -7.92 -4.60 8.79
N VAL A 224 -8.22 -3.82 9.82
CA VAL A 224 -9.30 -2.80 9.78
C VAL A 224 -9.04 -1.80 8.65
N ALA A 225 -7.79 -1.40 8.48
CA ALA A 225 -7.39 -0.55 7.36
C ALA A 225 -7.81 -1.13 6.02
N PHE A 226 -7.38 -2.38 5.75
CA PHE A 226 -7.69 -3.06 4.49
C PHE A 226 -9.19 -3.27 4.29
N GLN A 227 -9.93 -3.66 5.34
CA GLN A 227 -11.38 -3.84 5.25
C GLN A 227 -12.10 -2.53 4.92
N LYS A 228 -11.73 -1.41 5.54
CA LYS A 228 -12.33 -0.10 5.24
C LYS A 228 -12.12 0.29 3.77
N MET A 229 -10.91 0.11 3.24
CA MET A 229 -10.66 0.37 1.81
C MET A 229 -11.39 -0.60 0.90
N LYS A 230 -11.52 -1.88 1.30
CA LYS A 230 -12.33 -2.87 0.58
C LYS A 230 -13.78 -2.43 0.51
N GLU A 231 -14.38 -1.98 1.62
CA GLU A 231 -15.76 -1.48 1.67
C GLU A 231 -15.96 -0.24 0.80
N GLU A 232 -15.07 0.76 0.88
CA GLU A 232 -15.13 1.99 0.07
C GLU A 232 -14.91 1.74 -1.43
N SER A 233 -14.29 0.61 -1.80
CA SER A 233 -14.01 0.25 -3.20
C SER A 233 -15.09 -0.62 -3.87
N GLN A 234 -16.00 -1.25 -3.13
CA GLN A 234 -16.99 -2.22 -3.65
C GLN A 234 -17.91 -1.71 -4.77
N GLN A 235 -18.03 -0.39 -4.94
CA GLN A 235 -18.86 0.22 -5.99
C GLN A 235 -18.03 0.81 -7.15
N GLY A 236 -16.72 0.53 -7.18
CA GLY A 236 -15.79 1.16 -8.11
C GLY A 236 -15.58 0.41 -9.41
N SER A 237 -15.31 1.15 -10.47
CA SER A 237 -14.93 0.65 -11.80
C SER A 237 -13.44 0.31 -11.92
N ILE A 238 -12.65 0.62 -10.88
CA ILE A 238 -11.19 0.46 -10.81
C ILE A 238 -10.71 -0.98 -10.49
N GLY A 239 -11.63 -1.88 -10.13
CA GLY A 239 -11.37 -3.30 -9.87
C GLY A 239 -11.28 -3.67 -8.38
N ASP A 240 -10.97 -4.93 -8.08
CA ASP A 240 -10.78 -5.42 -6.70
C ASP A 240 -9.53 -4.81 -6.04
N LEU A 241 -9.59 -4.60 -4.72
CA LEU A 241 -8.45 -4.18 -3.91
C LEU A 241 -7.45 -5.34 -3.76
N LEU A 242 -6.22 -5.13 -4.22
CA LEU A 242 -5.17 -6.15 -4.25
C LEU A 242 -4.13 -5.97 -3.15
N CYS A 243 -3.77 -4.73 -2.83
CA CYS A 243 -2.74 -4.47 -1.83
C CYS A 243 -2.85 -3.04 -1.32
N TYR A 244 -2.54 -2.87 -0.04
CA TYR A 244 -2.35 -1.56 0.57
C TYR A 244 -0.95 -1.47 1.17
N ILE A 245 -0.24 -0.39 0.86
CA ILE A 245 1.05 -0.05 1.44
C ILE A 245 0.99 1.37 1.99
N ALA A 246 1.31 1.56 3.26
CA ALA A 246 1.53 2.87 3.85
C ALA A 246 3.02 3.03 4.15
N ILE A 247 3.60 4.18 3.81
CA ILE A 247 5.01 4.50 4.07
C ILE A 247 5.09 5.68 5.02
N SER A 248 5.90 5.52 6.07
CA SER A 248 6.22 6.60 7.01
C SER A 248 7.69 6.58 7.44
N GLY A 249 8.14 7.64 8.09
CA GLY A 249 9.50 7.78 8.59
C GLY A 249 9.83 9.21 8.99
N ASN A 250 10.86 9.41 9.80
CA ASN A 250 11.29 10.75 10.23
C ASN A 250 12.42 11.30 9.36
N ASN A 251 13.28 10.40 8.89
CA ASN A 251 14.41 10.68 8.03
C ASN A 251 14.09 10.13 6.63
N PRO A 252 14.30 10.90 5.55
CA PRO A 252 14.21 10.38 4.17
C PRO A 252 15.07 9.15 3.88
N GLU A 253 16.07 8.84 4.72
CA GLU A 253 16.94 7.65 4.63
C GLU A 253 16.43 6.45 5.45
N GLN A 254 15.48 6.65 6.36
CA GLN A 254 14.91 5.59 7.22
C GLN A 254 13.39 5.62 7.11
N LEU A 255 12.90 4.94 6.08
CA LEU A 255 11.48 4.79 5.81
C LEU A 255 11.03 3.36 6.13
N TYR A 256 9.88 3.29 6.77
CA TYR A 256 9.20 2.05 7.12
C TYR A 256 7.92 1.94 6.32
N GLY A 257 7.50 0.71 6.06
CA GLY A 257 6.24 0.43 5.41
C GLY A 257 5.38 -0.57 6.15
N LEU A 258 4.08 -0.32 6.13
CA LEU A 258 3.04 -1.27 6.51
C LEU A 258 2.42 -1.82 5.22
N ILE A 259 2.21 -3.12 5.13
CA ILE A 259 1.53 -3.76 4.00
C ILE A 259 0.40 -4.65 4.47
N THR A 260 -0.68 -4.67 3.69
CA THR A 260 -1.77 -5.63 3.85
C THR A 260 -2.28 -6.06 2.47
N CYS A 261 -2.41 -7.37 2.27
CA CYS A 261 -2.83 -7.96 0.99
C CYS A 261 -3.54 -9.32 1.22
N PRO A 262 -4.37 -9.79 0.26
CA PRO A 262 -5.10 -11.04 0.39
C PRO A 262 -4.19 -12.26 0.21
N SER A 263 -4.37 -13.28 1.05
CA SER A 263 -3.53 -14.49 1.08
C SER A 263 -4.31 -15.80 1.01
N GLY A 264 -5.53 -15.77 0.46
CA GLY A 264 -6.37 -16.95 0.20
C GLY A 264 -7.52 -17.12 1.20
N LYS A 265 -8.06 -18.35 1.28
CA LYS A 265 -9.31 -18.65 1.99
C LYS A 265 -9.30 -19.96 2.78
N LEU A 266 -9.01 -19.85 4.08
CA LEU A 266 -8.91 -21.00 4.98
C LEU A 266 -10.28 -21.67 5.21
N SER A 267 -10.33 -23.01 5.07
CA SER A 267 -11.52 -23.82 5.34
C SER A 267 -11.31 -24.69 6.59
N PHE A 268 -12.00 -24.37 7.70
CA PHE A 268 -11.78 -25.05 8.99
C PHE A 268 -12.45 -26.42 9.14
N SER A 269 -13.63 -26.63 8.54
CA SER A 269 -14.30 -27.93 8.57
C SER A 269 -15.43 -28.01 7.54
N LYS A 270 -15.72 -29.23 7.07
CA LYS A 270 -16.92 -29.56 6.28
C LYS A 270 -17.91 -30.31 7.16
N ILE A 271 -18.49 -29.65 8.17
CA ILE A 271 -19.57 -30.26 8.96
C ILE A 271 -20.88 -30.00 8.22
N ASN A 272 -21.62 -31.06 7.86
CA ASN A 272 -22.94 -30.98 7.20
C ASN A 272 -23.00 -30.21 5.86
N LYS A 273 -21.99 -30.36 4.99
CA LYS A 273 -21.91 -29.70 3.66
C LYS A 273 -21.85 -28.16 3.68
N GLN A 274 -21.73 -27.53 4.85
CA GLN A 274 -21.35 -26.12 4.96
C GLN A 274 -19.87 -26.07 5.35
N SER A 275 -19.05 -25.42 4.52
CA SER A 275 -17.67 -25.12 4.87
C SER A 275 -17.61 -23.73 5.50
N ASN A 276 -17.05 -23.64 6.71
CA ASN A 276 -16.68 -22.35 7.29
C ASN A 276 -15.42 -21.87 6.58
N ILE A 277 -15.59 -20.97 5.61
CA ILE A 277 -14.52 -20.34 4.85
C ILE A 277 -14.23 -18.99 5.46
N GLN A 278 -12.97 -18.69 5.74
CA GLN A 278 -12.51 -17.40 6.22
C GLN A 278 -11.43 -16.87 5.26
N GLU A 279 -11.55 -15.62 4.84
CA GLU A 279 -10.49 -14.93 4.10
C GLU A 279 -9.25 -14.78 4.99
N ALA A 280 -8.07 -14.91 4.40
CA ALA A 280 -6.80 -14.64 5.05
C ALA A 280 -6.15 -13.41 4.41
N TYR A 281 -5.49 -12.62 5.23
CA TYR A 281 -4.72 -11.46 4.82
C TYR A 281 -3.29 -11.60 5.33
N PHE A 282 -2.32 -11.36 4.46
CA PHE A 282 -0.95 -11.14 4.88
C PHE A 282 -0.82 -9.70 5.37
N ILE A 283 -0.22 -9.53 6.54
CA ILE A 283 0.14 -8.24 7.13
C ILE A 283 1.64 -8.20 7.36
N GLY A 284 2.27 -7.03 7.14
CA GLY A 284 3.71 -6.88 7.29
C GLY A 284 4.13 -5.46 7.67
N LEU A 285 5.18 -5.37 8.46
CA LEU A 285 5.96 -4.18 8.77
C LEU A 285 7.39 -4.44 8.31
N PHE A 286 7.94 -3.52 7.54
CA PHE A 286 9.27 -3.66 6.94
C PHE A 286 10.00 -2.32 6.93
N SER A 287 11.32 -2.39 6.77
CA SER A 287 12.16 -1.26 6.37
C SER A 287 12.32 -1.23 4.86
N LEU A 288 12.43 -0.03 4.27
CA LEU A 288 12.69 0.15 2.83
C LEU A 288 14.18 0.10 2.47
N ASP A 289 15.05 -0.35 3.38
CA ASP A 289 16.50 -0.44 3.16
C ASP A 289 16.88 -1.28 1.93
N TYR A 290 16.08 -2.32 1.62
CA TYR A 290 16.28 -3.20 0.47
C TYR A 290 15.49 -2.77 -0.78
N GLY A 291 14.61 -1.78 -0.65
CA GLY A 291 13.65 -1.37 -1.69
C GLY A 291 12.37 -2.20 -1.70
N GLY A 292 11.31 -1.66 -2.32
CA GLY A 292 9.97 -2.25 -2.36
C GLY A 292 9.81 -3.47 -3.26
N ILE A 293 10.63 -3.60 -4.31
CA ILE A 293 10.54 -4.74 -5.24
C ILE A 293 10.85 -6.07 -4.53
N PRO A 294 11.93 -6.19 -3.74
CA PRO A 294 12.15 -7.37 -2.89
C PRO A 294 10.98 -7.67 -1.95
N ILE A 295 10.41 -6.64 -1.30
CA ILE A 295 9.29 -6.83 -0.36
C ILE A 295 8.09 -7.45 -1.06
N ILE A 296 7.70 -6.92 -2.23
CA ILE A 296 6.58 -7.43 -3.02
C ILE A 296 6.87 -8.86 -3.52
N GLY A 297 8.10 -9.12 -3.96
CA GLY A 297 8.55 -10.44 -4.41
C GLY A 297 8.51 -11.49 -3.29
N GLU A 298 8.95 -11.12 -2.08
CA GLU A 298 8.94 -12.00 -0.91
C GLU A 298 7.50 -12.35 -0.49
N ILE A 299 6.60 -11.36 -0.50
CA ILE A 299 5.18 -11.58 -0.17
C ILE A 299 4.54 -12.51 -1.19
N ARG A 300 4.83 -12.33 -2.48
CA ARG A 300 4.38 -13.24 -3.54
C ARG A 300 4.84 -14.67 -3.25
N ASN A 301 6.12 -14.88 -2.92
CA ASN A 301 6.66 -16.21 -2.61
C ASN A 301 6.02 -16.81 -1.36
N ILE A 302 5.87 -16.04 -0.29
CA ILE A 302 5.18 -16.45 0.94
C ILE A 302 3.76 -16.89 0.64
N ILE A 303 2.98 -16.05 -0.04
CA ILE A 303 1.59 -16.34 -0.38
C ILE A 303 1.50 -17.57 -1.29
N TYR A 304 2.36 -17.67 -2.30
CA TYR A 304 2.41 -18.82 -3.19
C TYR A 304 2.66 -20.12 -2.42
N SER A 305 3.55 -20.09 -1.43
CA SER A 305 3.90 -21.25 -0.62
C SER A 305 2.74 -21.72 0.25
N ILE A 306 2.03 -20.78 0.88
CA ILE A 306 0.91 -21.11 1.79
C ILE A 306 -0.40 -21.43 1.03
N LEU A 307 -0.54 -21.07 -0.25
CA LEU A 307 -1.77 -21.29 -1.02
C LEU A 307 -2.20 -22.75 -1.12
N GLU A 308 -1.26 -23.69 -1.10
CA GLU A 308 -1.58 -25.13 -1.08
C GLU A 308 -2.34 -25.55 0.19
N ILE A 309 -2.11 -24.85 1.29
CA ILE A 309 -2.71 -25.12 2.60
C ILE A 309 -3.99 -24.31 2.78
N ILE A 310 -3.90 -23.01 2.55
CA ILE A 310 -4.98 -22.06 2.85
C ILE A 310 -6.08 -22.15 1.80
N GLY A 311 -5.74 -22.51 0.56
CA GLY A 311 -6.68 -22.53 -0.56
C GLY A 311 -6.75 -21.17 -1.26
N ASN A 312 -6.86 -21.23 -2.58
CA ASN A 312 -6.76 -20.06 -3.45
C ASN A 312 -8.10 -19.33 -3.66
N ASP A 313 -8.03 -18.06 -3.99
CA ASP A 313 -9.16 -17.26 -4.46
C ASP A 313 -8.77 -16.30 -5.61
N GLU A 314 -9.79 -15.80 -6.30
CA GLU A 314 -9.60 -14.95 -7.48
C GLU A 314 -8.84 -13.66 -7.18
N ILE A 315 -9.00 -13.08 -5.98
CA ILE A 315 -8.36 -11.81 -5.61
C ILE A 315 -6.88 -12.07 -5.29
N THR A 316 -6.55 -13.16 -4.61
CA THR A 316 -5.16 -13.58 -4.39
C THR A 316 -4.44 -13.87 -5.71
N ASP A 317 -5.09 -14.53 -6.67
CA ASP A 317 -4.52 -14.71 -8.02
C ASP A 317 -4.29 -13.38 -8.76
N LYS A 318 -5.19 -12.40 -8.59
CA LYS A 318 -5.01 -11.05 -9.14
C LYS A 318 -3.85 -10.33 -8.46
N PHE A 319 -3.70 -10.46 -7.15
CA PHE A 319 -2.56 -9.90 -6.42
C PHE A 319 -1.23 -10.48 -6.90
N ILE A 320 -1.10 -11.81 -7.03
CA ILE A 320 0.13 -12.45 -7.51
C ILE A 320 0.51 -11.92 -8.90
N ARG A 321 -0.46 -11.80 -9.81
CA ARG A 321 -0.22 -11.23 -11.15
C ARG A 321 0.20 -9.77 -11.10
N ALA A 322 -0.41 -8.96 -10.23
CA ALA A 322 -0.01 -7.57 -10.03
C ALA A 322 1.43 -7.48 -9.49
N ALA A 323 1.80 -8.32 -8.53
CA ALA A 323 3.15 -8.41 -8.00
C ALA A 323 4.16 -8.74 -9.12
N GLU A 324 3.87 -9.70 -9.99
CA GLU A 324 4.73 -10.03 -11.13
C GLU A 324 4.89 -8.87 -12.14
N ILE A 325 3.83 -8.08 -12.38
CA ILE A 325 3.91 -6.89 -13.24
C ILE A 325 4.85 -5.86 -12.62
N LEU A 326 4.71 -5.61 -11.31
CA LEU A 326 5.52 -4.64 -10.59
C LEU A 326 6.99 -5.06 -10.51
N THR A 327 7.29 -6.36 -10.34
CA THR A 327 8.68 -6.83 -10.28
C THR A 327 9.34 -6.83 -11.65
N LYS A 328 8.64 -7.26 -12.72
CA LYS A 328 9.21 -7.33 -14.08
C LYS A 328 9.43 -5.96 -14.72
N SER A 329 8.48 -5.03 -14.55
CA SER A 329 8.54 -3.69 -15.17
C SER A 329 9.79 -2.89 -14.82
N LYS A 330 10.51 -3.26 -13.76
CA LYS A 330 11.79 -2.62 -13.42
C LYS A 330 12.97 -3.05 -14.29
N PHE A 331 12.92 -4.26 -14.87
CA PHE A 331 14.04 -4.87 -15.60
C PHE A 331 13.86 -4.86 -17.12
N ASP A 332 12.67 -4.47 -17.61
CA ASP A 332 12.35 -4.29 -19.02
C ASP A 332 12.67 -2.86 -19.51
#